data_AF-A0A2V7D118-F1
#
_entry.id   AF-A0A2V7D118-F1
#
_cell.length_a   1.000
_cell.length_b   1.000
_cell.length_c   1.000
_cell.angle_alpha   90.00
_cell.angle_beta   90.00
_cell.angle_gamma   90.00
#
_symmetry.space_group_name_H-M   'P 1'
#
loop_
_entity.id
_entity.type
_entity.pdbx_description
1 polymer ?
#
loop_
_entity_poly.entity_id
_entity_poly.type
_entity_poly.pdbx_seq_one_letter_code
_entity_poly.pdbx_strand_id
1 'polypeptide(L)'
;MANGDPMKGREAFAKFECYACHEVKGETFQAPKDKKNVGPELSAMGPMHKAEYFAESIMNPSAVIEKGKGYEGPDGLSKMPLFNESMTVQEAIDLVAYLRSLKPVTGAPAGHRGH
;
A
#
# COMPACT_ATOMS: atom_id res chain seq x y z
N MET A 1 -14.77 -15.91 3.05
CA MET A 1 -14.18 -14.68 3.63
C MET A 1 -15.26 -13.62 3.56
N ALA A 2 -15.45 -12.81 4.60
CA ALA A 2 -16.32 -11.64 4.45
C ALA A 2 -15.81 -10.84 3.24
N ASN A 3 -16.70 -10.51 2.30
CA ASN A 3 -16.29 -9.72 1.15
C ASN A 3 -15.91 -8.34 1.66
N GLY A 4 -14.65 -7.94 1.46
CA GLY A 4 -14.24 -6.58 1.75
C GLY A 4 -14.90 -5.59 0.80
N ASP A 5 -15.19 -4.40 1.29
CA ASP A 5 -15.75 -3.29 0.53
C ASP A 5 -14.62 -2.34 0.09
N PRO A 6 -14.31 -2.25 -1.23
CA PRO A 6 -13.26 -1.36 -1.72
C PRO A 6 -13.49 0.12 -1.38
N MET A 7 -14.73 0.56 -1.21
CA MET A 7 -15.01 1.96 -0.84
C MET A 7 -14.61 2.23 0.61
N LYS A 8 -14.98 1.32 1.53
CA LYS A 8 -14.51 1.38 2.92
C LYS A 8 -13.01 1.16 3.03
N GLY A 9 -12.42 0.38 2.12
CA GLY A 9 -10.98 0.20 2.05
C GLY A 9 -10.25 1.47 1.67
N ARG A 10 -10.81 2.25 0.75
CA ARG A 10 -10.31 3.59 0.41
C ARG A 10 -10.41 4.55 1.61
N GLU A 11 -11.48 4.46 2.38
CA GLU A 11 -11.62 5.23 3.64
C GLU A 11 -10.58 4.80 4.67
N ALA A 12 -10.33 3.49 4.84
CA ALA A 12 -9.28 2.98 5.71
C ALA A 12 -7.89 3.45 5.25
N PHE A 13 -7.60 3.41 3.95
CA PHE A 13 -6.35 3.93 3.37
C PHE A 13 -6.12 5.40 3.73
N ALA A 14 -7.18 6.21 3.74
CA ALA A 14 -7.14 7.60 4.17
C ALA A 14 -6.97 7.73 5.70
N LYS A 15 -7.75 6.96 6.47
CA LYS A 15 -7.75 6.97 7.94
C LYS A 15 -6.38 6.66 8.53
N PHE A 16 -5.68 5.66 7.97
CA PHE A 16 -4.35 5.25 8.40
C PHE A 16 -3.23 6.00 7.68
N GLU A 17 -3.57 7.05 6.93
CA GLU A 17 -2.63 7.92 6.21
C GLU A 17 -1.64 7.14 5.32
N CYS A 18 -2.08 6.04 4.71
CA CYS A 18 -1.23 5.23 3.84
C CYS A 18 -0.64 6.06 2.68
N TYR A 19 -1.36 7.10 2.26
CA TYR A 19 -0.94 8.07 1.24
C TYR A 19 0.29 8.90 1.64
N ALA A 20 0.66 8.96 2.92
CA ALA A 20 1.85 9.68 3.36
C ALA A 20 3.15 9.07 2.81
N CYS A 21 3.12 7.76 2.48
CA CYS A 21 4.25 7.01 1.92
C CYS A 21 3.95 6.41 0.54
N HIS A 22 2.70 6.08 0.24
CA HIS A 22 2.31 5.41 -1.01
C HIS A 22 1.53 6.35 -1.94
N GLU A 23 2.01 6.50 -3.17
CA GLU A 23 1.23 7.15 -4.22
C GLU A 23 0.20 6.17 -4.82
N VAL A 24 -1.00 6.69 -5.10
CA VAL A 24 -2.03 6.04 -5.92
C VAL A 24 -2.48 7.07 -6.97
N LYS A 25 -2.07 6.89 -8.22
CA LYS A 25 -2.42 7.78 -9.32
C LYS A 25 -3.91 7.67 -9.64
N GLY A 26 -4.52 8.81 -9.95
CA GLY A 26 -5.96 8.92 -10.18
C GLY A 26 -6.78 9.07 -8.90
N GLU A 27 -6.16 8.97 -7.72
CA GLU A 27 -6.78 9.33 -6.45
C GLU A 27 -6.57 10.79 -6.10
N THR A 28 -7.42 11.30 -5.22
CA THR A 28 -7.37 12.68 -4.71
C THR A 28 -6.50 12.83 -3.46
N PHE A 29 -5.76 11.78 -3.07
CA PHE A 29 -4.86 11.83 -1.92
C PHE A 29 -3.65 12.70 -2.23
N GLN A 30 -3.12 13.36 -1.20
CA GLN A 30 -1.87 14.10 -1.35
C GLN A 30 -0.73 13.10 -1.57
N ALA A 31 -0.01 13.24 -2.69
CA ALA A 31 1.16 12.41 -2.93
C ALA A 31 2.23 12.62 -1.82
N PRO A 32 3.04 11.59 -1.52
CA PRO A 32 4.14 11.70 -0.56
C PRO A 32 5.06 12.88 -0.88
N LYS A 33 5.24 13.79 0.08
CA LYS A 33 6.07 15.00 -0.08
C LYS A 33 7.51 14.80 0.37
N ASP A 34 7.74 13.87 1.30
CA ASP A 34 9.06 13.60 1.85
C ASP A 34 9.72 12.40 1.15
N LYS A 35 10.91 12.62 0.60
CA LYS A 35 11.75 11.55 0.01
C LYS A 35 12.20 10.50 1.01
N LYS A 36 11.98 10.69 2.31
CA LYS A 36 12.24 9.72 3.38
C LYS A 36 11.04 8.82 3.67
N ASN A 37 9.83 9.28 3.37
CA ASN A 37 8.57 8.55 3.52
C ASN A 37 8.22 7.91 2.17
N VAL A 38 8.86 6.77 1.91
CA VAL A 38 8.79 6.10 0.62
C VAL A 38 8.20 4.72 0.80
N GLY A 39 7.09 4.46 0.12
CA GLY A 39 6.60 3.13 -0.19
C GLY A 39 6.51 2.94 -1.71
N PRO A 40 6.33 1.70 -2.20
CA PRO A 40 6.03 1.45 -3.60
C PRO A 40 4.77 2.18 -4.05
N GLU A 41 4.77 2.63 -5.30
CA GLU A 41 3.59 3.18 -5.98
C GLU A 41 2.55 2.07 -6.18
N LEU A 42 1.28 2.33 -5.84
CA LEU A 42 0.27 1.27 -5.68
C LEU A 42 -0.74 1.16 -6.84
N SER A 43 -0.79 2.11 -7.78
CA SER A 43 -1.82 2.17 -8.83
C SER A 43 -1.98 0.88 -9.62
N ALA A 44 -0.88 0.17 -9.86
CA ALA A 44 -0.86 -1.04 -10.67
C ALA A 44 -0.84 -2.34 -9.85
N MET A 45 -0.84 -2.26 -8.51
CA MET A 45 -0.53 -3.40 -7.66
C MET A 45 -1.61 -4.47 -7.65
N GLY A 46 -2.89 -4.10 -7.81
CA GLY A 46 -4.02 -5.02 -7.73
C GLY A 46 -3.91 -6.28 -8.60
N PRO A 47 -3.63 -6.19 -9.91
CA PRO A 47 -3.42 -7.36 -10.77
C PRO A 47 -2.06 -8.07 -10.56
N MET A 48 -1.10 -7.45 -9.88
CA MET A 48 0.25 -8.01 -9.69
C MET A 48 0.34 -8.96 -8.51
N HIS A 49 -0.54 -8.82 -7.51
CA HIS A 49 -0.46 -9.56 -6.26
C HIS A 49 -1.80 -10.16 -5.82
N LYS A 50 -1.73 -11.24 -5.03
CA LYS A 50 -2.91 -11.83 -4.39
C LYS A 50 -3.31 -11.07 -3.13
N ALA A 51 -4.49 -11.36 -2.60
CA ALA A 51 -4.99 -10.74 -1.37
C ALA A 51 -4.05 -10.94 -0.18
N GLU A 52 -3.45 -12.13 -0.09
CA GLU A 52 -2.58 -12.54 1.01
C GLU A 52 -1.31 -11.71 1.06
N TYR A 53 -0.76 -11.32 -0.10
CA TYR A 53 0.40 -10.44 -0.17
C TYR A 53 0.11 -9.08 0.47
N PHE A 54 -1.02 -8.46 0.13
CA PHE A 54 -1.41 -7.18 0.72
C PHE A 54 -1.64 -7.30 2.22
N ALA A 55 -2.33 -8.37 2.66
CA ALA A 55 -2.55 -8.61 4.08
C ALA A 55 -1.23 -8.77 4.86
N GLU A 56 -0.29 -9.55 4.32
CA GLU A 56 1.03 -9.74 4.94
C GLU A 56 1.84 -8.44 4.96
N SER A 57 1.87 -7.69 3.85
CA SER A 57 2.57 -6.40 3.79
C SER A 57 2.00 -5.37 4.78
N ILE A 58 0.68 -5.38 5.05
CA ILE A 58 0.06 -4.45 6.02
C ILE A 58 0.29 -4.89 7.47
N MET A 59 0.11 -6.17 7.76
CA MET A 59 0.12 -6.69 9.13
C MET A 59 1.53 -7.02 9.63
N ASN A 60 2.44 -7.36 8.72
CA ASN A 60 3.84 -7.67 8.99
C ASN A 60 4.77 -7.09 7.90
N PRO A 61 4.87 -5.76 7.78
CA PRO A 61 5.64 -5.10 6.74
C PRO A 61 7.13 -5.47 6.74
N SER A 62 7.68 -5.90 7.88
CA SER A 62 9.08 -6.34 7.98
C SER A 62 9.33 -7.76 7.45
N ALA A 63 8.29 -8.59 7.28
CA ALA A 63 8.44 -9.90 6.63
C ALA A 63 8.62 -9.79 5.10
N VAL A 64 8.16 -8.67 4.51
CA VAL A 64 8.15 -8.47 3.06
C VAL A 64 8.79 -7.11 2.75
N ILE A 65 10.12 -7.06 2.77
CA ILE A 65 10.91 -5.87 2.42
C ILE A 65 11.63 -6.10 1.10
N GLU A 66 11.33 -5.27 0.09
CA GLU A 66 12.15 -5.18 -1.11
C GLU A 66 13.47 -4.48 -0.82
N LYS A 67 14.57 -5.25 -0.74
CA LYS A 67 15.91 -4.74 -0.45
C LYS A 67 16.40 -3.76 -1.51
N GLY A 68 17.15 -2.75 -1.07
CA GLY A 68 17.76 -1.75 -1.96
C GLY A 68 16.81 -0.66 -2.49
N LYS A 69 15.51 -0.71 -2.16
CA LYS A 69 14.52 0.30 -2.58
C LYS A 69 14.33 1.45 -1.58
N GLY A 70 15.02 1.40 -0.44
CA GLY A 70 14.94 2.43 0.60
C GLY A 70 13.72 2.31 1.52
N TYR A 71 12.97 1.21 1.45
CA TYR A 71 11.84 0.90 2.35
C TYR A 71 12.28 0.43 3.73
N GLU A 72 13.56 0.09 3.88
CA GLU A 72 14.17 -0.40 5.11
C GLU A 72 14.77 0.75 5.93
N GLY A 73 14.55 0.71 7.25
CA GLY A 73 15.18 1.59 8.22
C GLY A 73 16.61 1.15 8.57
N PRO A 74 17.36 1.96 9.33
CA PRO A 74 18.73 1.61 9.77
C PRO A 74 18.82 0.36 10.65
N ASP A 75 17.70 -0.04 11.26
CA ASP A 75 17.54 -1.23 12.11
C ASP A 75 17.22 -2.51 11.31
N GLY A 76 17.08 -2.39 9.99
CA GLY A 76 16.75 -3.50 9.11
C GLY A 76 15.25 -3.82 9.02
N LEU A 77 14.41 -3.04 9.69
CA LEU A 77 12.95 -3.20 9.68
C LEU A 77 12.31 -2.32 8.61
N SER A 78 11.06 -2.61 8.27
CA SER A 78 10.31 -1.75 7.34
C SER A 78 10.05 -0.38 7.95
N LYS A 79 10.16 0.67 7.14
CA LYS A 79 9.70 2.02 7.49
C LYS A 79 8.18 2.13 7.54
N MET A 80 7.47 1.19 6.92
CA MET A 80 6.02 1.09 7.07
C MET A 80 5.71 0.64 8.51
N PRO A 81 4.90 1.41 9.26
CA PRO A 81 4.61 1.09 10.65
C PRO A 81 3.71 -0.15 10.77
N LEU A 82 3.66 -0.73 11.96
CA LEU A 82 2.70 -1.78 12.31
C LEU A 82 1.32 -1.17 12.57
N PHE A 83 0.29 -1.83 12.05
CA PHE A 83 -1.11 -1.42 12.23
C PHE A 83 -1.95 -2.41 13.04
N ASN A 84 -1.35 -3.51 13.50
CA ASN A 84 -2.02 -4.61 14.21
C ASN A 84 -2.79 -4.18 15.47
N GLU A 85 -2.36 -3.12 16.15
CA GLU A 85 -2.99 -2.60 17.36
C GLU A 85 -3.98 -1.45 17.10
N SER A 86 -3.96 -0.87 15.89
CA SER A 86 -4.76 0.32 15.53
C SER A 86 -5.82 0.06 14.46
N MET A 87 -5.70 -1.05 13.73
CA MET A 87 -6.59 -1.46 12.64
C MET A 87 -7.45 -2.66 13.05
N THR A 88 -8.76 -2.55 12.84
CA THR A 88 -9.67 -3.68 13.02
C THR A 88 -9.51 -4.70 11.89
N VAL A 89 -9.92 -5.95 12.15
CA VAL A 89 -9.92 -7.00 11.12
C VAL A 89 -10.76 -6.60 9.90
N GLN A 90 -11.89 -5.92 10.10
CA GLN A 90 -12.74 -5.49 8.98
C GLN A 90 -12.06 -4.39 8.14
N GLU A 91 -11.40 -3.43 8.78
CA GLU A 91 -10.64 -2.40 8.06
C GLU A 91 -9.48 -3.00 7.25
N ALA A 92 -8.80 -4.01 7.78
CA ALA A 92 -7.77 -4.73 7.04
C ALA A 92 -8.35 -5.46 5.81
N ILE A 93 -9.51 -6.13 5.96
CA ILE A 93 -10.20 -6.82 4.86
C ILE A 93 -10.65 -5.83 3.78
N ASP A 94 -11.25 -4.71 4.19
CA ASP A 94 -11.71 -3.66 3.28
C ASP A 94 -10.52 -3.00 2.57
N LEU A 95 -9.45 -2.69 3.30
CA LEU A 95 -8.21 -2.12 2.74
C LEU A 95 -7.58 -3.04 1.70
N VAL A 96 -7.52 -4.36 1.97
CA VAL A 96 -7.06 -5.35 0.98
C VAL A 96 -7.98 -5.36 -0.24
N ALA A 97 -9.30 -5.25 -0.07
CA ALA A 97 -10.23 -5.18 -1.19
C ALA A 97 -10.00 -3.94 -2.06
N TYR A 98 -9.73 -2.79 -1.44
CA TYR A 98 -9.34 -1.56 -2.15
C TYR A 98 -8.05 -1.74 -2.95
N LEU A 99 -6.97 -2.21 -2.31
CA LEU A 99 -5.67 -2.39 -2.98
C LEU A 99 -5.74 -3.37 -4.15
N ARG A 100 -6.54 -4.43 -4.03
CA ARG A 100 -6.80 -5.39 -5.12
C ARG A 100 -7.60 -4.80 -6.28
N SER A 101 -8.41 -3.77 -6.01
CA SER A 101 -9.21 -3.10 -7.03
C SER A 101 -8.39 -2.11 -7.87
N LEU A 102 -7.21 -1.69 -7.39
CA LEU A 102 -6.34 -0.75 -8.07
C LEU A 102 -5.84 -1.31 -9.40
N LYS A 103 -5.96 -0.50 -10.46
CA LYS A 103 -5.52 -0.81 -11.81
C LYS A 103 -4.84 0.42 -12.41
N PRO A 104 -3.86 0.24 -13.32
CA PRO A 104 -3.24 1.36 -14.00
C PRO A 104 -4.30 2.27 -14.64
N VAL A 105 -4.18 3.58 -14.44
CA VAL A 105 -5.01 4.55 -15.14
C VAL A 105 -4.75 4.39 -16.64
N THR A 106 -5.79 4.13 -17.42
CA THR A 106 -5.68 3.92 -18.87
C THR A 106 -5.03 5.15 -19.53
N GLY A 107 -3.83 4.99 -20.08
CA GLY A 107 -3.06 6.07 -20.75
C GLY A 107 -1.90 6.65 -19.94
N ALA A 108 -1.69 6.25 -18.68
CA ALA A 108 -0.49 6.63 -17.93
C ALA A 108 0.70 5.77 -18.40
N PRO A 109 1.88 6.36 -18.72
CA PRO A 109 3.06 5.57 -19.07
C PRO A 109 3.44 4.68 -17.89
N ALA A 110 3.63 3.39 -18.16
CA ALA A 110 4.19 2.44 -17.20
C ALA A 110 5.53 2.99 -16.69
N GLY A 111 5.63 3.21 -15.37
CA GLY A 111 6.84 3.71 -14.74
C GLY A 111 8.05 2.84 -15.10
N HIS A 112 9.16 3.51 -15.40
CA HIS A 112 10.42 2.97 -15.91
C HIS A 112 10.92 1.71 -15.18
N ARG A 113 11.31 0.69 -15.96
CA ARG A 113 12.31 -0.30 -15.54
C ARG A 113 13.63 0.44 -15.27
N GLY A 114 14.11 0.37 -14.04
CA GLY A 114 15.45 0.81 -13.66
C GLY A 114 16.29 -0.39 -13.24
N HIS A 115 17.34 -0.61 -14.05
CA HIS A 115 18.53 -1.48 -13.95
C HIS A 115 18.80 -2.25 -12.65
#